data_AF-A0A6P4XZF8-F1
#
_entry.id   AF-A0A6P4XZF8-F1
#
_cell.length_a   1.000
_cell.length_b   1.000
_cell.length_c   1.000
_cell.angle_alpha   90.00
_cell.angle_beta   90.00
_cell.angle_gamma   90.00
#
_symmetry.space_group_name_H-M   'P 1'
#
loop_
_entity.id
_entity.type
_entity.pdbx_description
1 polymer ?
#
loop_
_entity_poly.entity_id
_entity_poly.type
_entity_poly.pdbx_seq_one_letter_code
_entity_poly.pdbx_strand_id
1 'polypeptide(L)'
;MANATTTLSTVAEELRELDLIFRSGSDLDFVEKGYGRKLIQGLSTQNNILECEALKSLGDLYLQKAKMNDNKVENFYKACSLYTELLQYYKINEEKQVLQRRISYAEKCTKLVHNQLAPRNSGNTTLAVSMTLHGITEKTRIKRHGMMPLVESYTESFVNAIVERNQRLQTESLKSIGDLYLEKGRVGKDEAVFTKSAGLYRAALDRCEDSDGRETLKHRIKYAEKVREVETRKARKRLKTGPSLKKVGSDNCLTSPPMSYEQHIQKGCRALQAGDLDTAEHNFAAALKVVHVK
;
A
#
# COMPACT_ATOMS: atom_id res chain seq x y z
N MET A 1 -10.66 -13.21 26.51
CA MET A 1 -11.40 -11.94 26.76
C MET A 1 -10.46 -10.74 26.78
N ALA A 2 -9.37 -10.71 27.57
CA ALA A 2 -8.45 -9.55 27.65
C ALA A 2 -7.70 -9.18 26.35
N ASN A 3 -7.31 -10.17 25.53
CA ASN A 3 -6.61 -9.89 24.26
C ASN A 3 -7.51 -9.25 23.19
N ALA A 4 -8.79 -9.66 23.11
CA ALA A 4 -9.73 -9.15 22.10
C ALA A 4 -10.14 -7.69 22.37
N THR A 5 -10.35 -7.33 23.65
CA THR A 5 -10.64 -5.95 24.05
C THR A 5 -9.44 -5.02 23.84
N THR A 6 -8.23 -5.50 24.09
CA THR A 6 -7.00 -4.75 23.83
C THR A 6 -6.79 -4.50 22.34
N THR A 7 -7.09 -5.49 21.50
CA THR A 7 -7.01 -5.33 20.04
C THR A 7 -8.06 -4.37 19.49
N LEU A 8 -9.30 -4.41 20.01
CA LEU A 8 -10.36 -3.48 19.58
C LEU A 8 -10.04 -2.03 19.97
N SER A 9 -9.54 -1.82 21.19
CA SER A 9 -9.10 -0.49 21.65
C SER A 9 -7.97 0.07 20.77
N THR A 10 -7.02 -0.79 20.39
CA THR A 10 -5.92 -0.40 19.48
C THR A 10 -6.46 0.01 18.11
N VAL A 11 -7.38 -0.77 17.53
CA VAL A 11 -8.00 -0.45 16.24
C VAL A 11 -8.81 0.85 16.30
N ALA A 12 -9.52 1.09 17.41
CA ALA A 12 -10.25 2.33 17.61
C ALA A 12 -9.32 3.55 17.65
N GLU A 13 -8.17 3.45 18.32
CA GLU A 13 -7.17 4.52 18.32
C GLU A 13 -6.58 4.75 16.93
N GLU A 14 -6.35 3.67 16.16
CA GLU A 14 -5.86 3.77 14.78
C GLU A 14 -6.81 4.49 13.81
N LEU A 15 -8.12 4.44 14.05
CA LEU A 15 -9.14 5.09 13.23
C LEU A 15 -9.57 6.46 13.78
N ARG A 16 -9.16 6.81 15.00
CA ARG A 16 -9.64 7.98 15.74
C ARG A 16 -9.54 9.29 14.98
N GLU A 17 -8.40 9.57 14.36
CA GLU A 17 -8.18 10.82 13.61
C GLU A 17 -9.16 10.91 12.42
N LEU A 18 -9.31 9.83 11.66
CA LEU A 18 -10.25 9.76 10.54
C LEU A 18 -11.69 9.89 11.03
N ASP A 19 -12.05 9.26 12.15
CA ASP A 19 -13.38 9.33 12.74
C ASP A 19 -13.73 10.72 13.27
N LEU A 20 -12.74 11.51 13.68
CA LEU A 20 -12.93 12.91 14.10
C LEU A 20 -13.23 13.79 12.88
N ILE A 21 -12.47 13.63 11.80
CA ILE A 21 -12.68 14.36 10.54
C ILE A 21 -14.02 13.96 9.91
N PHE A 22 -14.34 12.66 9.92
CA PHE A 22 -15.62 12.15 9.44
C PHE A 22 -16.80 12.77 10.20
N ARG A 23 -16.71 12.84 11.54
CA ARG A 23 -17.75 13.43 12.39
C ARG A 23 -17.94 14.93 12.17
N SER A 24 -16.89 15.66 11.78
CA SER A 24 -17.01 17.07 11.44
C SER A 24 -17.66 17.30 10.07
N GLY A 25 -17.83 16.25 9.25
CA GLY A 25 -18.39 16.33 7.90
C GLY A 25 -17.46 17.00 6.89
N SER A 26 -16.20 17.24 7.26
CA SER A 26 -15.21 17.91 6.41
C SER A 26 -14.43 16.89 5.57
N ASP A 27 -14.16 17.25 4.31
CA ASP A 27 -13.29 16.48 3.39
C ASP A 27 -13.56 14.97 3.37
N LEU A 28 -14.78 14.59 2.96
CA LEU A 28 -15.19 13.19 2.89
C LEU A 28 -14.34 12.36 1.93
N ASP A 29 -13.69 12.99 0.94
CA ASP A 29 -12.80 12.32 -0.01
C ASP A 29 -11.45 11.96 0.63
N PHE A 30 -10.92 12.83 1.49
CA PHE A 30 -9.76 12.49 2.32
C PHE A 30 -10.07 11.34 3.27
N VAL A 31 -11.24 11.37 3.91
CA VAL A 31 -11.70 10.31 4.81
C VAL A 31 -11.88 8.99 4.06
N GLU A 32 -12.45 9.01 2.86
CA GLU A 32 -12.60 7.82 1.99
C GLU A 32 -11.25 7.16 1.71
N LYS A 33 -10.27 7.95 1.26
CA LYS A 33 -8.90 7.46 1.03
C LYS A 33 -8.25 6.97 2.32
N GLY A 34 -8.51 7.64 3.44
CA GLY A 34 -8.03 7.25 4.77
C GLY A 34 -8.51 5.86 5.19
N TYR A 35 -9.82 5.63 5.16
CA TYR A 35 -10.39 4.32 5.48
C TYR A 35 -9.97 3.25 4.47
N GLY A 36 -9.86 3.58 3.18
CA GLY A 36 -9.31 2.68 2.17
C GLY A 36 -7.87 2.24 2.50
N ARG A 37 -7.00 3.16 2.92
CA ARG A 37 -5.63 2.82 3.36
C ARG A 37 -5.64 1.91 4.59
N LYS A 38 -6.56 2.14 5.55
CA LYS A 38 -6.72 1.31 6.74
C LYS A 38 -7.24 -0.09 6.42
N LEU A 39 -8.12 -0.21 5.43
CA LEU A 39 -8.57 -1.49 4.90
C LEU A 39 -7.39 -2.29 4.33
N ILE A 40 -6.59 -1.68 3.45
CA ILE A 40 -5.38 -2.31 2.89
C ILE A 40 -4.36 -2.64 3.99
N GLN A 41 -4.22 -1.79 5.02
CA GLN A 41 -3.39 -2.08 6.18
C GLN A 41 -3.86 -3.35 6.89
N GLY A 42 -5.15 -3.45 7.23
CA GLY A 42 -5.74 -4.62 7.89
C GLY A 42 -5.53 -5.91 7.10
N LEU A 43 -5.77 -5.87 5.79
CA LEU A 43 -5.52 -7.01 4.88
C LEU A 43 -4.03 -7.41 4.85
N SER A 44 -3.13 -6.42 4.76
CA SER A 44 -1.69 -6.68 4.71
C SER A 44 -1.12 -7.26 6.01
N THR A 45 -1.76 -7.01 7.16
CA THR A 45 -1.34 -7.51 8.47
C THR A 45 -2.19 -8.68 8.96
N GLN A 46 -3.18 -9.12 8.17
CA GLN A 46 -4.17 -10.13 8.56
C GLN A 46 -4.93 -9.76 9.86
N ASN A 47 -5.12 -8.45 10.08
CA ASN A 47 -5.89 -7.93 11.19
C ASN A 47 -7.37 -7.82 10.77
N ASN A 48 -8.10 -8.91 10.97
CA ASN A 48 -9.53 -9.01 10.62
C ASN A 48 -10.38 -7.94 11.34
N ILE A 49 -10.00 -7.51 12.55
CA ILE A 49 -10.75 -6.48 13.29
C ILE A 49 -10.60 -5.12 12.58
N LEU A 50 -9.38 -4.77 12.17
CA LEU A 50 -9.13 -3.54 11.42
C LEU A 50 -9.78 -3.57 10.02
N GLU A 51 -9.73 -4.70 9.33
CA GLU A 51 -10.42 -4.90 8.05
C GLU A 51 -11.94 -4.66 8.22
N CYS A 52 -12.55 -5.30 9.22
CA CYS A 52 -13.98 -5.16 9.47
C CYS A 52 -14.38 -3.72 9.83
N GLU A 53 -13.67 -3.07 10.76
CA GLU A 53 -13.99 -1.70 11.16
C GLU A 53 -13.72 -0.70 10.03
N ALA A 54 -12.70 -0.91 9.19
CA ALA A 54 -12.47 -0.06 8.01
C ALA A 54 -13.59 -0.20 6.96
N LEU A 55 -14.04 -1.42 6.65
CA LEU A 55 -15.17 -1.65 5.74
C LEU A 55 -16.48 -1.04 6.29
N LYS A 56 -16.70 -1.20 7.60
CA LYS A 56 -17.87 -0.65 8.29
C LYS A 56 -17.87 0.88 8.26
N SER A 57 -16.71 1.49 8.46
CA SER A 57 -16.51 2.95 8.39
C SER A 57 -16.67 3.49 6.97
N LEU A 58 -16.18 2.77 5.95
CA LEU A 58 -16.46 3.10 4.53
C LEU A 58 -17.96 3.03 4.23
N GLY A 59 -18.67 2.02 4.74
CA GLY A 59 -20.12 1.93 4.60
C GLY A 59 -20.84 3.13 5.23
N ASP A 60 -20.44 3.53 6.45
CA ASP A 60 -21.00 4.70 7.13
C ASP A 60 -20.71 6.00 6.38
N LEU A 61 -19.50 6.12 5.81
CA LEU A 61 -19.11 7.25 4.98
C LEU A 61 -19.99 7.39 3.73
N TYR A 62 -20.17 6.31 2.97
CA TYR A 62 -21.03 6.35 1.78
C TYR A 62 -22.50 6.58 2.15
N LEU A 63 -22.97 6.04 3.27
CA LEU A 63 -24.32 6.36 3.76
C LEU A 63 -24.45 7.86 4.08
N GLN A 64 -23.42 8.47 4.66
CA GLN A 64 -23.41 9.91 4.91
C GLN A 64 -23.40 10.71 3.60
N LYS A 65 -22.57 10.34 2.61
CA LYS A 65 -22.58 10.94 1.27
C LYS A 65 -23.99 10.85 0.63
N ALA A 66 -24.64 9.69 0.74
CA ALA A 66 -26.00 9.49 0.22
C ALA A 66 -27.04 10.38 0.92
N LYS A 67 -26.92 10.60 2.24
CA LYS A 67 -27.79 11.53 2.99
C LYS A 67 -27.62 12.98 2.57
N MET A 68 -26.42 13.36 2.12
CA MET A 68 -26.13 14.70 1.59
C MET A 68 -26.62 14.90 0.15
N ASN A 69 -27.38 13.94 -0.41
CA ASN A 69 -27.85 13.89 -1.81
C ASN A 69 -26.75 13.83 -2.87
N ASP A 70 -25.48 13.70 -2.47
CA ASP A 70 -24.39 13.44 -3.40
C ASP A 70 -24.48 12.00 -3.92
N ASN A 71 -24.64 11.84 -5.25
CA ASN A 71 -24.82 10.56 -5.95
C ASN A 71 -25.65 9.56 -5.14
N LYS A 72 -26.80 10.03 -4.62
CA LYS A 72 -27.55 9.38 -3.54
C LYS A 72 -27.76 7.88 -3.72
N VAL A 73 -28.18 7.47 -4.92
CA VAL A 73 -28.47 6.06 -5.23
C VAL A 73 -27.21 5.22 -5.25
N GLU A 74 -26.14 5.73 -5.87
CA GLU A 74 -24.86 5.04 -5.98
C GLU A 74 -24.20 4.89 -4.61
N ASN A 75 -24.15 5.96 -3.82
CA ASN A 75 -23.56 5.95 -2.48
C ASN A 75 -24.37 5.08 -1.51
N PHE A 76 -25.71 5.07 -1.62
CA PHE A 76 -26.54 4.11 -0.89
C PHE A 76 -26.20 2.65 -1.26
N TYR A 77 -26.06 2.36 -2.55
CA TYR A 77 -25.69 1.03 -3.03
C TYR A 77 -24.30 0.62 -2.52
N LYS A 78 -23.29 1.50 -2.62
CA LYS A 78 -21.95 1.27 -2.08
C LYS A 78 -21.98 0.92 -0.59
N ALA A 79 -22.72 1.71 0.21
CA ALA A 79 -22.86 1.47 1.64
C ALA A 79 -23.43 0.08 1.95
N CYS A 80 -24.56 -0.27 1.33
CA CYS A 80 -25.21 -1.56 1.55
C CYS A 80 -24.38 -2.75 1.05
N SER A 81 -23.68 -2.61 -0.08
CA SER A 81 -22.78 -3.65 -0.58
C SER A 81 -21.63 -3.92 0.40
N LEU A 82 -21.02 -2.88 0.97
CA LEU A 82 -19.96 -3.02 1.98
C LEU A 82 -20.46 -3.65 3.28
N TYR A 83 -21.64 -3.26 3.77
CA TYR A 83 -22.25 -3.91 4.93
C TYR A 83 -22.59 -5.38 4.65
N THR A 84 -22.99 -5.70 3.42
CA THR A 84 -23.28 -7.09 3.02
C THR A 84 -22.02 -7.93 2.92
N GLU A 85 -20.91 -7.36 2.44
CA GLU A 85 -19.63 -8.04 2.42
C GLU A 85 -19.21 -8.46 3.85
N LEU A 86 -19.38 -7.57 4.82
CA LEU A 86 -19.08 -7.87 6.22
C LEU A 86 -19.91 -9.02 6.81
N LEU A 87 -21.15 -9.25 6.34
CA LEU A 87 -21.97 -10.38 6.79
C LEU A 87 -21.33 -11.73 6.49
N GLN A 88 -20.43 -11.81 5.50
CA GLN A 88 -19.70 -13.03 5.16
C GLN A 88 -18.62 -13.36 6.19
N TYR A 89 -18.07 -12.35 6.88
CA TYR A 89 -16.98 -12.51 7.85
C TYR A 89 -17.47 -12.79 9.27
N TYR A 90 -18.61 -12.23 9.66
CA TYR A 90 -19.14 -12.44 11.00
C TYR A 90 -19.72 -13.85 11.17
N LYS A 91 -19.22 -14.58 12.18
CA LYS A 91 -19.79 -15.89 12.58
C LYS A 91 -20.85 -15.74 13.67
N ILE A 92 -20.77 -14.66 14.45
CA ILE A 92 -21.60 -14.36 15.60
C ILE A 92 -22.90 -13.67 15.16
N ASN A 93 -24.02 -14.05 15.76
CA ASN A 93 -25.34 -13.64 15.30
C ASN A 93 -25.65 -12.16 15.66
N GLU A 94 -25.12 -11.67 16.77
CA GLU A 94 -25.29 -10.31 17.26
C GLU A 94 -24.63 -9.28 16.33
N GLU A 95 -23.42 -9.56 15.82
CA GLU A 95 -22.70 -8.68 14.88
C GLU A 95 -23.42 -8.61 13.52
N LYS A 96 -24.00 -9.73 13.08
CA LYS A 96 -24.87 -9.76 11.90
C LYS A 96 -26.11 -8.90 12.08
N GLN A 97 -26.73 -8.92 13.26
CA GLN A 97 -27.88 -8.05 13.55
C GLN A 97 -27.51 -6.57 13.51
N VAL A 98 -26.31 -6.17 13.96
CA VAL A 98 -25.85 -4.78 13.87
C VAL A 98 -25.78 -4.32 12.41
N LEU A 99 -25.25 -5.15 11.52
CA LEU A 99 -25.19 -4.85 10.09
C LEU A 99 -26.56 -4.82 9.43
N GLN A 100 -27.43 -5.78 9.75
CA GLN A 100 -28.81 -5.78 9.26
C GLN A 100 -29.55 -4.52 9.68
N ARG A 101 -29.39 -4.08 10.95
CA ARG A 101 -29.95 -2.81 11.43
C ARG A 101 -29.38 -1.61 10.68
N ARG A 102 -28.10 -1.61 10.32
CA ARG A 102 -27.47 -0.55 9.52
C ARG A 102 -28.02 -0.51 8.09
N ILE A 103 -28.23 -1.66 7.44
CA ILE A 103 -28.87 -1.75 6.12
C ILE A 103 -30.31 -1.23 6.21
N SER A 104 -31.12 -1.72 7.16
CA SER A 104 -32.49 -1.25 7.34
C SER A 104 -32.57 0.24 7.69
N TYR A 105 -31.58 0.77 8.42
CA TYR A 105 -31.48 2.20 8.69
C TYR A 105 -31.15 2.99 7.43
N ALA A 106 -30.20 2.51 6.61
CA ALA A 106 -29.85 3.11 5.33
C ALA A 106 -31.07 3.18 4.39
N GLU A 107 -31.85 2.11 4.31
CA GLU A 107 -33.08 2.03 3.50
C GLU A 107 -34.09 3.08 3.94
N LYS A 108 -34.32 3.19 5.25
CA LYS A 108 -35.21 4.20 5.84
C LYS A 108 -34.75 5.63 5.57
N CYS A 109 -33.46 5.92 5.74
CA CYS A 109 -32.91 7.26 5.53
C CYS A 109 -32.97 7.71 4.08
N THR A 110 -32.76 6.79 3.14
CA THR A 110 -32.67 7.13 1.71
C THR A 110 -33.99 6.99 0.97
N LYS A 111 -34.97 6.26 1.55
CA LYS A 111 -36.22 5.80 0.90
C LYS A 111 -35.93 4.88 -0.29
N LEU A 112 -34.80 4.17 -0.25
CA LEU A 112 -34.40 3.18 -1.24
C LEU A 112 -34.46 1.79 -0.58
N VAL A 113 -34.69 0.75 -1.37
CA VAL A 113 -34.65 -0.62 -0.89
C VAL A 113 -33.38 -1.25 -1.40
N HIS A 114 -32.58 -1.82 -0.50
CA HIS A 114 -31.47 -2.65 -0.91
C HIS A 114 -32.02 -4.02 -1.27
N ASN A 115 -32.51 -4.14 -2.50
CA ASN A 115 -32.71 -5.47 -3.07
C ASN A 115 -31.37 -6.18 -3.02
N GLN A 116 -31.36 -7.48 -2.71
CA GLN A 116 -30.21 -8.37 -2.89
C GLN A 116 -29.86 -8.54 -4.39
N LEU A 117 -29.87 -7.44 -5.15
CA LEU A 117 -29.49 -7.37 -6.54
C LEU A 117 -28.02 -7.69 -6.62
N ALA A 118 -27.77 -8.97 -6.89
CA ALA A 118 -26.54 -9.44 -7.46
C ALA A 118 -26.05 -8.40 -8.47
N PRO A 119 -24.83 -7.87 -8.32
CA PRO A 119 -24.25 -7.06 -9.36
C PRO A 119 -24.28 -7.87 -10.65
N ARG A 120 -24.82 -7.25 -11.70
CA ARG A 120 -24.83 -7.78 -13.07
C ARG A 120 -23.42 -8.28 -13.36
N ASN A 121 -23.36 -9.53 -13.78
CA ASN A 121 -22.18 -10.29 -14.20
C ASN A 121 -21.50 -9.63 -15.43
N SER A 122 -21.06 -8.40 -15.30
CA SER A 122 -20.64 -7.51 -16.39
C SER A 122 -19.25 -6.96 -16.05
N GLY A 123 -18.25 -7.83 -16.09
CA GLY A 123 -16.86 -7.42 -15.86
C GLY A 123 -15.91 -8.50 -15.34
N ASN A 124 -16.37 -9.74 -15.13
CA ASN A 124 -15.52 -10.82 -14.59
C ASN A 124 -14.58 -11.42 -15.65
N THR A 125 -14.68 -10.98 -16.91
CA THR A 125 -13.79 -11.42 -17.99
C THR A 125 -12.37 -10.91 -17.74
N THR A 126 -11.37 -11.78 -17.89
CA THR A 126 -9.94 -11.46 -17.75
C THR A 126 -9.57 -10.15 -18.43
N LEU A 127 -10.03 -9.97 -19.67
CA LEU A 127 -9.73 -8.81 -20.48
C LEU A 127 -10.24 -7.51 -19.86
N ALA A 128 -11.47 -7.50 -19.33
CA ALA A 128 -12.05 -6.31 -18.70
C ALA A 128 -11.25 -5.89 -17.46
N VAL A 129 -10.89 -6.86 -16.60
CA VAL A 129 -10.05 -6.62 -15.42
C VAL A 129 -8.65 -6.12 -15.81
N SER A 130 -8.04 -6.69 -16.86
CA SER A 130 -6.74 -6.21 -17.34
C SER A 130 -6.83 -4.79 -17.90
N MET A 131 -7.90 -4.45 -18.62
CA MET A 131 -8.11 -3.11 -19.18
C MET A 131 -8.32 -2.06 -18.08
N THR A 132 -9.10 -2.36 -17.03
CA THR A 132 -9.31 -1.42 -15.92
C THR A 132 -7.99 -1.15 -15.17
N LEU A 133 -7.23 -2.19 -14.85
CA LEU A 133 -5.95 -2.05 -14.15
C LEU A 133 -4.90 -1.34 -15.02
N HIS A 134 -4.85 -1.64 -16.32
CA HIS A 134 -3.97 -0.93 -17.26
C HIS A 134 -4.33 0.56 -17.35
N GLY A 135 -5.62 0.89 -17.42
CA GLY A 135 -6.11 2.27 -17.41
C GLY A 135 -5.69 3.02 -16.13
N ILE A 136 -5.75 2.37 -14.97
CA ILE A 136 -5.27 2.93 -13.70
C ILE A 136 -3.76 3.22 -13.76
N THR A 137 -2.97 2.25 -14.24
CA THR A 137 -1.51 2.42 -14.39
C THR A 137 -1.18 3.61 -15.29
N GLU A 138 -1.78 3.69 -16.47
CA GLU A 138 -1.48 4.76 -17.44
C GLU A 138 -1.95 6.13 -16.96
N LYS A 139 -3.17 6.24 -16.40
CA LYS A 139 -3.68 7.50 -15.81
C LYS A 139 -2.75 8.05 -14.73
N THR A 140 -2.11 7.16 -13.96
CA THR A 140 -1.23 7.56 -12.86
C THR A 140 0.20 7.86 -13.35
N ARG A 141 0.68 7.17 -14.39
CA ARG A 141 1.99 7.44 -15.03
C ARG A 141 2.02 8.78 -15.76
N ILE A 142 0.93 9.16 -16.43
CA ILE A 142 0.79 10.47 -17.09
C ILE A 142 0.97 11.61 -16.07
N LYS A 143 0.56 11.40 -14.82
CA LYS A 143 0.68 12.41 -13.76
C LYS A 143 2.08 12.53 -13.15
N ARG A 144 3.08 11.69 -13.52
CA ARG A 144 4.45 11.67 -12.94
C ARG A 144 4.48 11.70 -11.40
N HIS A 145 3.57 10.97 -10.74
CA HIS A 145 3.54 10.91 -9.28
C HIS A 145 4.21 9.63 -8.75
N GLY A 146 4.70 9.67 -7.51
CA GLY A 146 5.34 8.55 -6.82
C GLY A 146 4.41 7.35 -6.59
N MET A 147 4.90 6.31 -5.91
CA MET A 147 4.15 5.06 -5.67
C MET A 147 2.79 5.26 -4.97
N MET A 148 2.67 6.25 -4.08
CA MET A 148 1.49 6.38 -3.21
C MET A 148 0.18 6.60 -3.99
N PRO A 149 0.09 7.49 -4.98
CA PRO A 149 -1.10 7.60 -5.85
C PRO A 149 -1.48 6.32 -6.62
N LEU A 150 -0.51 5.48 -6.98
CA LEU A 150 -0.80 4.17 -7.59
C LEU A 150 -1.47 3.25 -6.56
N VAL A 151 -0.93 3.19 -5.34
CA VAL A 151 -1.54 2.41 -4.24
C VAL A 151 -2.95 2.91 -3.96
N GLU A 152 -3.17 4.22 -3.91
CA GLU A 152 -4.50 4.80 -3.70
C GLU A 152 -5.47 4.43 -4.84
N SER A 153 -5.03 4.51 -6.10
CA SER A 153 -5.88 4.18 -7.25
C SER A 153 -6.25 2.69 -7.30
N TYR A 154 -5.31 1.80 -6.96
CA TYR A 154 -5.63 0.38 -6.82
C TYR A 154 -6.49 0.08 -5.59
N THR A 155 -6.37 0.87 -4.52
CA THR A 155 -7.22 0.75 -3.33
C THR A 155 -8.66 1.14 -3.65
N GLU A 156 -8.87 2.23 -4.38
CA GLU A 156 -10.18 2.63 -4.88
C GLU A 156 -10.78 1.55 -5.80
N SER A 157 -9.98 1.03 -6.73
CA SER A 157 -10.38 -0.10 -7.59
C SER A 157 -10.78 -1.35 -6.78
N PHE A 158 -10.05 -1.64 -5.69
CA PHE A 158 -10.36 -2.75 -4.80
C PHE A 158 -11.69 -2.54 -4.05
N VAL A 159 -11.93 -1.34 -3.50
CA VAL A 159 -13.19 -1.01 -2.81
C VAL A 159 -14.37 -1.10 -3.79
N ASN A 160 -14.22 -0.57 -5.00
CA ASN A 160 -15.25 -0.70 -6.04
C ASN A 160 -15.49 -2.16 -6.43
N ALA A 161 -14.44 -2.98 -6.51
CA ALA A 161 -14.57 -4.41 -6.78
C ALA A 161 -15.31 -5.18 -5.66
N ILE A 162 -15.23 -4.73 -4.40
CA ILE A 162 -16.06 -5.25 -3.30
C ILE A 162 -17.52 -4.88 -3.53
N VAL A 163 -17.79 -3.62 -3.85
CA VAL A 163 -19.15 -3.12 -4.12
C VAL A 163 -19.80 -3.90 -5.27
N GLU A 164 -19.05 -4.16 -6.33
CA GLU A 164 -19.47 -4.92 -7.52
C GLU A 164 -19.37 -6.45 -7.34
N ARG A 165 -18.90 -6.94 -6.18
CA ARG A 165 -18.63 -8.37 -5.92
C ARG A 165 -17.79 -9.05 -7.01
N ASN A 166 -16.88 -8.32 -7.61
CA ASN A 166 -15.99 -8.81 -8.66
C ASN A 166 -14.73 -9.42 -8.02
N GLN A 167 -14.79 -10.70 -7.68
CA GLN A 167 -13.68 -11.40 -7.00
C GLN A 167 -12.37 -11.37 -7.78
N ARG A 168 -12.44 -11.40 -9.13
CA ARG A 168 -11.27 -11.33 -9.99
C ARG A 168 -10.58 -9.97 -9.88
N LEU A 169 -11.35 -8.88 -9.96
CA LEU A 169 -10.81 -7.54 -9.80
C LEU A 169 -10.31 -7.30 -8.37
N GLN A 170 -10.97 -7.85 -7.35
CA GLN A 170 -10.47 -7.81 -5.97
C GLN A 170 -9.09 -8.46 -5.85
N THR A 171 -8.95 -9.68 -6.38
CA THR A 171 -7.70 -10.46 -6.39
C THR A 171 -6.59 -9.72 -7.12
N GLU A 172 -6.87 -9.23 -8.33
CA GLU A 172 -5.87 -8.56 -9.16
C GLU A 172 -5.46 -7.18 -8.62
N SER A 173 -6.39 -6.45 -7.98
CA SER A 173 -6.08 -5.18 -7.31
C SER A 173 -5.14 -5.41 -6.13
N LEU A 174 -5.43 -6.40 -5.26
CA LEU A 174 -4.56 -6.73 -4.13
C LEU A 174 -3.19 -7.25 -4.58
N LYS A 175 -3.15 -8.08 -5.64
CA LYS A 175 -1.90 -8.52 -6.27
C LYS A 175 -1.06 -7.33 -6.75
N SER A 176 -1.69 -6.38 -7.44
CA SER A 176 -1.01 -5.18 -7.96
C SER A 176 -0.47 -4.29 -6.83
N ILE A 177 -1.22 -4.10 -5.75
CA ILE A 177 -0.74 -3.38 -4.56
C ILE A 177 0.44 -4.15 -3.93
N GLY A 178 0.33 -5.48 -3.83
CA GLY A 178 1.40 -6.35 -3.35
C GLY A 178 2.69 -6.20 -4.14
N ASP A 179 2.60 -6.12 -5.47
CA ASP A 179 3.74 -5.92 -6.39
C ASP A 179 4.41 -4.56 -6.17
N LEU A 180 3.62 -3.50 -5.97
CA LEU A 180 4.16 -2.17 -5.64
C LEU A 180 4.93 -2.16 -4.32
N TYR A 181 4.40 -2.81 -3.27
CA TYR A 181 5.12 -2.94 -2.00
C TYR A 181 6.34 -3.84 -2.12
N LEU A 182 6.30 -4.89 -2.94
CA LEU A 182 7.47 -5.74 -3.18
C LEU A 182 8.62 -4.94 -3.79
N GLU A 183 8.32 -4.11 -4.80
CA GLU A 183 9.31 -3.26 -5.44
C GLU A 183 9.84 -2.17 -4.49
N LYS A 184 8.95 -1.53 -3.70
CA LYS A 184 9.37 -0.59 -2.66
C LYS A 184 10.31 -1.26 -1.64
N GLY A 185 10.03 -2.50 -1.25
CA GLY A 185 10.88 -3.27 -0.34
C GLY A 185 12.27 -3.52 -0.92
N ARG A 186 12.36 -3.78 -2.23
CA ARG A 186 13.66 -3.98 -2.93
C ARG A 186 14.49 -2.70 -2.98
N VAL A 187 13.85 -1.57 -3.28
CA VAL A 187 14.52 -0.26 -3.33
C VAL A 187 14.94 0.21 -1.94
N GLY A 188 14.02 0.18 -0.98
CA GLY A 188 14.23 0.68 0.38
C GLY A 188 14.95 -0.28 1.32
N LYS A 189 15.01 -1.58 0.98
CA LYS A 189 15.54 -2.67 1.83
C LYS A 189 14.84 -2.78 3.19
N ASP A 190 13.55 -2.43 3.23
CA ASP A 190 12.72 -2.45 4.44
C ASP A 190 12.01 -3.80 4.59
N GLU A 191 12.34 -4.51 5.67
CA GLU A 191 11.75 -5.80 6.02
C GLU A 191 10.23 -5.73 6.23
N ALA A 192 9.73 -4.65 6.84
CA ALA A 192 8.31 -4.49 7.14
C ALA A 192 7.48 -4.37 5.86
N VAL A 193 8.04 -3.72 4.84
CA VAL A 193 7.39 -3.55 3.52
C VAL A 193 7.25 -4.90 2.79
N PHE A 194 8.24 -5.79 2.88
CA PHE A 194 8.10 -7.14 2.33
C PHE A 194 7.01 -7.95 3.02
N THR A 195 6.88 -7.82 4.35
CA THR A 195 5.82 -8.49 5.11
C THR A 195 4.43 -7.98 4.70
N LYS A 196 4.28 -6.67 4.46
CA LYS A 196 3.03 -6.10 3.90
C LYS A 196 2.72 -6.67 2.52
N SER A 197 3.72 -6.76 1.63
CA SER A 197 3.55 -7.36 0.30
C SER A 197 3.06 -8.81 0.38
N ALA A 198 3.72 -9.64 1.21
CA ALA A 198 3.30 -11.03 1.43
C ALA A 198 1.89 -11.13 2.00
N GLY A 199 1.52 -10.27 2.95
CA GLY A 199 0.16 -10.22 3.50
C GLY A 199 -0.90 -9.89 2.45
N LEU A 200 -0.61 -8.95 1.54
CA LEU A 200 -1.52 -8.60 0.44
C LEU A 200 -1.70 -9.76 -0.56
N TYR A 201 -0.65 -10.51 -0.88
CA TYR A 201 -0.81 -11.70 -1.72
C TYR A 201 -1.61 -12.80 -1.04
N ARG A 202 -1.51 -12.94 0.30
CA ARG A 202 -2.36 -13.89 1.05
C ARG A 202 -3.82 -13.43 1.03
N ALA A 203 -4.08 -12.15 1.27
CA ALA A 203 -5.42 -11.59 1.15
C ALA A 203 -6.03 -11.75 -0.26
N ALA A 204 -5.19 -11.65 -1.31
CA ALA A 204 -5.59 -11.95 -2.68
C ALA A 204 -5.88 -13.45 -2.88
N LEU A 205 -5.06 -14.34 -2.29
CA LEU A 205 -5.22 -15.80 -2.37
C LEU A 205 -6.52 -16.27 -1.71
N ASP A 206 -6.91 -15.64 -0.60
CA ASP A 206 -8.16 -15.94 0.12
C ASP A 206 -9.41 -15.59 -0.70
N ARG A 207 -9.27 -14.67 -1.67
CA ARG A 207 -10.35 -14.18 -2.56
C ARG A 207 -10.28 -14.75 -3.99
N CYS A 208 -9.30 -15.60 -4.27
CA CYS A 208 -9.06 -16.13 -5.60
C CYS A 208 -9.75 -17.50 -5.78
N GLU A 209 -10.72 -17.56 -6.70
CA GLU A 209 -11.43 -18.80 -7.09
C GLU A 209 -10.66 -19.63 -8.13
N ASP A 210 -9.82 -18.97 -8.94
CA ASP A 210 -9.11 -19.58 -10.06
C ASP A 210 -7.88 -20.41 -9.61
N SER A 211 -7.83 -21.69 -9.95
CA SER A 211 -6.75 -22.59 -9.50
C SER A 211 -5.36 -22.11 -9.94
N ASP A 212 -5.25 -21.63 -11.17
CA ASP A 212 -3.98 -21.21 -11.78
C ASP A 212 -3.51 -19.88 -11.17
N GLY A 213 -4.44 -18.95 -10.96
CA GLY A 213 -4.24 -17.72 -10.22
C GLY A 213 -3.77 -17.98 -8.78
N ARG A 214 -4.36 -18.98 -8.10
CA ARG A 214 -3.95 -19.36 -6.74
C ARG A 214 -2.51 -19.86 -6.69
N GLU A 215 -2.08 -20.68 -7.65
CA GLU A 215 -0.70 -21.16 -7.68
C GLU A 215 0.29 -20.01 -7.99
N THR A 216 -0.08 -19.10 -8.89
CA THR A 216 0.68 -17.88 -9.14
C THR A 216 0.85 -17.05 -7.87
N LEU A 217 -0.20 -16.91 -7.06
CA LEU A 217 -0.15 -16.16 -5.80
C LEU A 217 0.73 -16.86 -4.76
N LYS A 218 0.67 -18.20 -4.64
CA LYS A 218 1.58 -18.96 -3.77
C LYS A 218 3.05 -18.75 -4.15
N HIS A 219 3.36 -18.78 -5.45
CA HIS A 219 4.70 -18.48 -5.94
C HIS A 219 5.15 -17.06 -5.59
N ARG A 220 4.26 -16.07 -5.72
CA ARG A 220 4.55 -14.67 -5.33
C ARG A 220 4.79 -14.51 -3.83
N ILE A 221 4.00 -15.17 -2.98
CA ILE A 221 4.20 -15.19 -1.52
C ILE A 221 5.59 -15.76 -1.19
N LYS A 222 5.90 -16.94 -1.71
CA LYS A 222 7.19 -17.61 -1.49
C LYS A 222 8.35 -16.76 -1.99
N TYR A 223 8.19 -16.10 -3.14
CA TYR A 223 9.18 -15.18 -3.68
C TYR A 223 9.40 -13.97 -2.78
N ALA A 224 8.34 -13.29 -2.33
CA ALA A 224 8.44 -12.14 -1.44
C ALA A 224 9.14 -12.48 -0.12
N GLU A 225 8.81 -13.63 0.48
CA GLU A 225 9.47 -14.13 1.69
C GLU A 225 10.95 -14.45 1.46
N LYS A 226 11.30 -15.07 0.32
CA LYS A 226 12.70 -15.36 -0.05
C LYS A 226 13.51 -14.08 -0.24
N VAL A 227 12.97 -13.08 -0.95
CA VAL A 227 13.64 -11.80 -1.14
C VAL A 227 13.85 -11.09 0.19
N ARG A 228 12.83 -11.07 1.06
CA ARG A 228 12.95 -10.56 2.44
C ARG A 228 14.07 -11.24 3.20
N GLU A 229 14.14 -12.56 3.17
CA GLU A 229 15.18 -13.32 3.86
C GLU A 229 16.59 -12.99 3.32
N VAL A 230 16.74 -12.88 2.00
CA VAL A 230 18.02 -12.51 1.39
C VAL A 230 18.45 -11.10 1.81
N GLU A 231 17.54 -10.12 1.76
CA GLU A 231 17.87 -8.73 2.12
C GLU A 231 18.14 -8.57 3.62
N THR A 232 17.39 -9.24 4.49
CA THR A 232 17.63 -9.25 5.95
C THR A 232 18.98 -9.90 6.30
N ARG A 233 19.33 -11.01 5.64
CA ARG A 233 20.66 -11.63 5.78
C ARG A 233 21.77 -10.67 5.34
N LYS A 234 21.61 -9.97 4.22
CA LYS A 234 22.57 -8.94 3.76
C LYS A 234 22.69 -7.79 4.76
N ALA A 235 21.58 -7.30 5.30
CA ALA A 235 21.57 -6.24 6.32
C ALA A 235 22.30 -6.68 7.59
N ARG A 236 22.03 -7.89 8.09
CA ARG A 236 22.74 -8.47 9.24
C ARG A 236 24.24 -8.62 8.99
N LYS A 237 24.67 -9.03 7.79
CA LYS A 237 26.10 -9.07 7.43
C LYS A 237 26.74 -7.69 7.47
N ARG A 238 26.07 -6.66 6.94
CA ARG A 238 26.54 -5.26 7.00
C ARG A 238 26.65 -4.73 8.43
N LEU A 239 25.78 -5.15 9.34
CA LEU A 239 25.85 -4.79 10.76
C LEU A 239 27.02 -5.49 11.48
N LYS A 240 27.34 -6.74 11.09
CA LYS A 240 28.46 -7.50 11.65
C LYS A 240 29.82 -7.04 11.12
N THR A 241 29.88 -6.63 9.85
CA THR A 241 31.04 -5.97 9.26
C THR A 241 30.94 -4.47 9.56
N GLY A 242 31.20 -4.07 10.80
CA GLY A 242 31.20 -2.65 11.18
C GLY A 242 32.10 -1.80 10.26
N PRO A 243 31.93 -0.46 10.22
CA PRO A 243 32.80 0.40 9.43
C PRO A 243 34.23 0.17 9.89
N SER A 244 35.04 -0.44 9.03
CA SER A 244 36.47 -0.60 9.26
C SER A 244 37.06 0.81 9.23
N LEU A 245 37.21 1.42 10.40
CA LEU A 245 38.15 2.52 10.60
C LEU A 245 39.51 1.94 10.24
N LYS A 246 39.94 2.16 9.01
CA LYS A 246 41.33 1.93 8.61
C LYS A 246 42.17 2.79 9.53
N LYS A 247 42.76 2.14 10.53
CA LYS A 247 43.76 2.70 11.42
C LYS A 247 44.93 3.12 10.52
N VAL A 248 45.14 4.43 10.43
CA VAL A 248 46.32 5.03 9.82
C VAL A 248 47.53 4.49 10.59
N GLY A 249 48.35 3.71 9.90
CA GLY A 249 49.73 3.42 10.24
C GLY A 249 50.57 3.89 9.07
N SER A 250 51.35 4.94 9.31
CA SER A 250 52.38 5.46 8.42
C SER A 250 53.34 4.35 8.01
N ASP A 251 53.62 4.22 6.71
CA ASP A 251 54.98 4.43 6.19
C ASP A 251 55.01 4.41 4.66
N ASN A 252 55.96 5.19 4.15
CA ASN A 252 56.10 5.73 2.79
C ASN A 252 56.27 4.67 1.70
N CYS A 253 55.67 4.90 0.52
CA CYS A 253 56.38 5.05 -0.77
C CYS A 253 55.38 5.04 -1.95
N LEU A 254 55.37 6.17 -2.68
CA LEU A 254 55.12 6.39 -4.11
C LEU A 254 54.13 5.51 -4.90
N THR A 255 53.31 6.23 -5.69
CA THR A 255 52.35 5.80 -6.73
C THR A 255 51.00 5.28 -6.23
N SER A 256 50.12 6.22 -5.88
CA SER A 256 48.69 5.93 -5.72
C SER A 256 48.06 5.52 -7.05
N PRO A 257 47.15 4.53 -7.08
CA PRO A 257 46.34 4.21 -8.25
C PRO A 257 45.55 5.45 -8.71
N PRO A 258 45.27 5.62 -10.01
CA PRO A 258 44.51 6.76 -10.50
C PRO A 258 43.17 6.85 -9.76
N MET A 259 42.93 7.98 -9.08
CA MET A 259 41.71 8.23 -8.32
C MET A 259 40.50 8.17 -9.26
N SER A 260 39.42 7.57 -8.78
CA SER A 260 38.16 7.51 -9.54
C SER A 260 37.51 8.90 -9.62
N TYR A 261 36.73 9.15 -10.68
CA TYR A 261 35.95 10.37 -10.89
C TYR A 261 35.19 10.82 -9.62
N GLU A 262 34.47 9.88 -8.98
CA GLU A 262 33.67 10.14 -7.78
C GLU A 262 34.51 10.68 -6.61
N GLN A 263 35.77 10.23 -6.50
CA GLN A 263 36.67 10.61 -5.40
C GLN A 263 37.21 12.02 -5.58
N HIS A 264 37.47 12.43 -6.83
CA HIS A 264 37.86 13.79 -7.15
C HIS A 264 36.70 14.78 -6.92
N ILE A 265 35.47 14.43 -7.31
CA ILE A 265 34.28 15.24 -7.02
C ILE A 265 34.09 15.40 -5.51
N GLN A 266 34.20 14.30 -4.74
CA GLN A 266 34.00 14.37 -3.29
C GLN A 266 35.07 15.21 -2.58
N LYS A 267 36.33 15.17 -3.05
CA LYS A 267 37.41 16.01 -2.51
C LYS A 267 37.24 17.49 -2.89
N GLY A 268 36.85 17.77 -4.13
CA GLY A 268 36.55 19.13 -4.58
C GLY A 268 35.44 19.77 -3.75
N CYS A 269 34.34 19.04 -3.51
CA CYS A 269 33.24 19.53 -2.68
C CYS A 269 33.64 19.81 -1.23
N ARG A 270 34.54 18.99 -0.65
CA ARG A 270 35.06 19.22 0.72
C ARG A 270 35.98 20.43 0.79
N ALA A 271 36.84 20.62 -0.20
CA ALA A 271 37.72 21.80 -0.27
C ALA A 271 36.90 23.09 -0.47
N LEU A 272 35.86 23.03 -1.30
CA LEU A 272 34.92 24.14 -1.50
C LEU A 272 34.19 24.51 -0.19
N GLN A 273 33.76 23.51 0.59
CA GLN A 273 33.15 23.72 1.91
C GLN A 273 34.14 24.31 2.93
N ALA A 274 35.44 24.05 2.76
CA ALA A 274 36.50 24.62 3.59
C ALA A 274 36.97 26.02 3.11
N GLY A 275 36.43 26.52 2.00
CA GLY A 275 36.83 27.80 1.40
C GLY A 275 38.18 27.77 0.68
N ASP A 276 38.78 26.60 0.48
CA ASP A 276 40.03 26.41 -0.26
C ASP A 276 39.70 26.19 -1.74
N LEU A 277 39.64 27.31 -2.48
CA LEU A 277 39.25 27.34 -3.88
C LEU A 277 40.29 26.68 -4.79
N ASP A 278 41.59 26.86 -4.50
CA ASP A 278 42.68 26.31 -5.31
C ASP A 278 42.66 24.77 -5.28
N THR A 279 42.50 24.20 -4.08
CA THR A 279 42.37 22.75 -3.93
C THR A 279 41.06 22.22 -4.52
N ALA A 280 39.96 22.98 -4.44
CA ALA A 280 38.69 22.60 -5.03
C ALA A 280 38.79 22.53 -6.57
N GLU A 281 39.32 23.58 -7.20
CA GLU A 281 39.50 23.66 -8.65
C GLU A 281 40.39 22.54 -9.17
N HIS A 282 41.54 22.30 -8.52
CA HIS A 282 42.46 21.23 -8.90
C HIS A 282 41.78 19.84 -8.92
N ASN A 283 40.95 19.56 -7.92
CA ASN A 283 40.23 18.28 -7.84
C ASN A 283 39.10 18.17 -8.87
N PHE A 284 38.36 19.23 -9.15
CA PHE A 284 37.33 19.20 -10.20
C PHE A 284 37.94 19.08 -11.60
N ALA A 285 39.05 19.75 -11.87
CA ALA A 285 39.79 19.61 -13.13
C ALA A 285 40.35 18.19 -13.31
N ALA A 286 40.84 17.56 -12.24
CA ALA A 286 41.27 16.17 -12.27
C ALA A 286 40.11 15.20 -12.51
N ALA A 287 38.92 15.45 -11.93
CA ALA A 287 37.72 14.66 -12.22
C ALA A 287 37.36 14.70 -13.72
N LEU A 288 37.39 15.89 -14.32
CA LEU A 288 37.09 16.06 -15.75
C LEU A 288 38.09 15.33 -16.64
N LYS A 289 39.38 15.34 -16.28
CA LYS A 289 40.43 14.59 -17.00
C LYS A 289 40.21 13.07 -16.96
N VAL A 290 39.71 12.53 -15.85
CA VAL A 290 39.38 11.09 -15.72
C VAL A 290 38.23 10.68 -16.66
N VAL A 291 37.34 11.60 -17.02
CA VAL A 291 36.20 11.34 -17.94
C VAL A 291 36.55 11.67 -19.40
N HIS A 292 37.48 12.59 -19.64
CA HIS A 292 37.81 13.09 -20.99
C HIS A 292 39.07 12.48 -21.64
N VAL A 293 39.85 11.67 -20.92
CA VAL A 293 40.95 10.91 -21.53
C VAL A 293 40.44 9.53 -21.97
N LYS A 294 40.04 9.45 -23.25
CA LYS A 294 40.09 8.23 -24.06
C LYS A 294 41.10 8.44 -25.18
#